data_AF-A0A6D2JBM0-F1
#
_entry.id   AF-A0A6D2JBM0-F1
#
_cell.length_a   1.000
_cell.length_b   1.000
_cell.length_c   1.000
_cell.angle_alpha   90.00
_cell.angle_beta   90.00
_cell.angle_gamma   90.00
#
_symmetry.space_group_name_H-M   'P 1'
#
loop_
_entity.id
_entity.type
_entity.pdbx_description
1 polymer ?
#
loop_
_entity_poly.entity_id
_entity_poly.type
_entity_poly.pdbx_seq_one_letter_code
_entity_poly.pdbx_strand_id
1 'polypeptide(L)'
;MEYYRILLSFSAIALVCSVAEATPLDGNTLKTVNGICKQTADTKFCTRVFSNNLVTSSPRKKDLVNATVTEAAKHSATTYFFISTLLRNAGDERTNLQMCAEAYAIVNTAFTNAISFCNQGEYSKILNLQGQVYDGVGICKTDFIVPGYEINPLIEKNRQTIVLVSMQKIVSS
;
A
#
# COMPACT_ATOMS: atom_id res chain seq x y z
N MET A 1 -44.11 -38.52 -31.05
CA MET A 1 -43.42 -38.75 -29.77
C MET A 1 -42.05 -38.11 -29.89
N GLU A 2 -41.92 -36.84 -29.55
CA GLU A 2 -41.82 -36.32 -28.17
C GLU A 2 -40.37 -36.36 -27.67
N TYR A 3 -39.86 -35.15 -27.42
CA TYR A 3 -39.07 -34.78 -26.25
C TYR A 3 -37.93 -35.71 -25.82
N TYR A 4 -36.72 -35.41 -26.30
CA TYR A 4 -35.56 -35.23 -25.42
C TYR A 4 -34.80 -34.01 -25.97
N ARG A 5 -35.03 -32.80 -25.44
CA ARG A 5 -34.49 -32.31 -24.15
C ARG A 5 -33.02 -32.69 -23.99
N ILE A 6 -32.07 -31.83 -23.68
CA ILE A 6 -31.99 -30.42 -23.30
C ILE A 6 -30.47 -30.26 -23.07
N LEU A 7 -29.88 -29.13 -23.48
CA LEU A 7 -28.63 -28.57 -22.91
C LEU A 7 -27.40 -29.51 -22.81
N LEU A 8 -26.57 -29.53 -23.86
CA LEU A 8 -25.13 -29.45 -23.63
C LEU A 8 -24.70 -28.04 -24.03
N SER A 9 -25.03 -27.12 -23.12
CA SER A 9 -24.51 -25.77 -23.08
C SER A 9 -22.99 -25.82 -23.16
N PHE A 10 -22.43 -25.32 -24.25
CA PHE A 10 -21.04 -24.87 -24.33
C PHE A 10 -20.89 -23.70 -23.33
N SER A 11 -20.64 -24.03 -22.06
CA SER A 11 -20.30 -23.04 -21.05
C SER A 11 -18.83 -22.70 -21.24
N ALA A 12 -18.56 -21.81 -22.19
CA ALA A 12 -17.30 -21.10 -22.25
C ALA A 12 -17.27 -20.16 -21.04
N ILE A 13 -16.72 -20.62 -19.93
CA ILE A 13 -16.36 -19.76 -18.80
C ILE A 13 -15.18 -18.93 -19.30
N ALA A 14 -15.47 -17.78 -19.91
CA ALA A 14 -14.49 -16.72 -20.07
C ALA A 14 -14.16 -16.22 -18.65
N LEU A 15 -13.12 -16.81 -18.06
CA LEU A 15 -12.51 -16.30 -16.85
C LEU A 15 -11.86 -14.96 -17.23
N VAL A 16 -12.64 -13.88 -17.20
CA VAL A 16 -12.11 -12.52 -17.36
C VAL A 16 -11.33 -12.23 -16.08
N CYS A 17 -10.05 -12.61 -16.07
CA CYS A 17 -9.07 -12.03 -15.18
C CYS A 17 -9.04 -10.53 -15.51
N SER A 18 -9.85 -9.76 -14.78
CA SER A 18 -9.71 -8.31 -14.73
C SER A 18 -8.47 -8.01 -13.90
N VAL A 19 -7.30 -8.26 -14.51
CA VAL A 19 -6.09 -7.58 -14.09
C VAL A 19 -6.39 -6.12 -14.44
N ALA A 20 -6.65 -5.29 -13.43
CA ALA A 20 -6.71 -3.86 -13.65
C ALA A 20 -5.34 -3.43 -14.19
N GLU A 21 -5.21 -3.34 -15.51
CA GLU A 21 -4.00 -2.84 -16.16
C GLU A 21 -3.82 -1.40 -15.69
N ALA A 22 -2.67 -1.11 -15.10
CA ALA A 22 -2.32 0.25 -14.73
C ALA A 22 -2.41 1.12 -15.99
N THR A 23 -3.19 2.19 -15.93
CA THR A 23 -3.31 3.11 -17.08
C THR A 23 -1.94 3.74 -17.34
N PRO A 24 -1.40 3.62 -18.57
CA PRO A 24 -0.14 4.25 -18.92
C PRO A 24 -0.22 5.77 -18.68
N LEU A 25 0.71 6.31 -17.90
CA LEU A 25 0.80 7.75 -17.66
C LEU A 25 1.21 8.47 -18.96
N ASP A 26 0.57 9.59 -19.28
CA ASP A 26 1.02 10.43 -20.39
C ASP A 26 2.44 10.97 -20.15
N GLY A 27 3.13 11.41 -21.21
CA GLY A 27 4.53 11.81 -21.14
C GLY A 27 4.83 12.92 -20.12
N ASN A 28 3.91 13.88 -19.95
CA ASN A 28 4.10 14.98 -18.98
C ASN A 28 3.88 14.50 -17.55
N THR A 29 2.85 13.70 -17.32
CA THR A 29 2.61 13.06 -16.02
C THR A 29 3.76 12.15 -15.64
N LEU A 30 4.27 11.33 -16.56
CA LEU A 30 5.41 10.45 -16.34
C LEU A 30 6.68 11.24 -15.98
N LYS A 31 6.95 12.37 -16.64
CA LYS A 31 8.08 13.24 -16.30
C LYS A 31 7.98 13.77 -14.87
N THR A 32 6.79 14.19 -14.46
CA THR A 32 6.51 14.66 -13.09
C THR A 32 6.72 13.55 -12.07
N VAL A 33 6.11 12.38 -12.30
CA VAL A 33 6.24 11.19 -11.45
C VAL A 33 7.70 10.76 -11.33
N ASN A 34 8.46 10.76 -12.42
CA ASN A 34 9.88 10.41 -12.40
C ASN A 34 10.71 11.41 -11.58
N GLY A 35 10.39 12.70 -11.62
CA GLY A 35 11.03 13.72 -10.80
C GLY A 35 10.80 13.51 -9.30
N ILE A 36 9.60 13.07 -8.92
CA ILE A 36 9.24 12.71 -7.54
C ILE A 36 9.96 11.41 -7.14
N CYS A 37 9.81 10.36 -7.94
CA CYS A 37 10.24 9.01 -7.57
C CYS A 37 11.76 8.85 -7.50
N LYS A 38 12.54 9.63 -8.25
CA LYS A 38 14.01 9.66 -8.13
C LYS A 38 14.51 10.15 -6.78
N GLN A 39 13.66 10.81 -5.99
CA GLN A 39 13.99 11.26 -4.63
C GLN A 39 13.64 10.22 -3.56
N THR A 40 13.08 9.07 -3.96
CA THR A 40 12.74 7.97 -3.06
C THR A 40 13.79 6.85 -3.16
N ALA A 41 13.90 6.03 -2.11
CA ALA A 41 14.80 4.88 -2.11
C ALA A 41 14.39 3.78 -3.10
N ASP A 42 13.16 3.78 -3.60
CA ASP A 42 12.68 2.82 -4.60
C ASP A 42 11.81 3.49 -5.66
N THR A 43 12.49 3.94 -6.71
CA THR A 43 11.88 4.55 -7.89
C THR A 43 10.82 3.62 -8.52
N LYS A 44 11.07 2.31 -8.59
CA LYS A 44 10.16 1.38 -9.28
C LYS A 44 8.85 1.22 -8.53
N PHE A 45 8.92 1.06 -7.20
CA PHE A 45 7.74 1.02 -6.36
C PHE A 45 6.99 2.35 -6.40
N CYS A 46 7.68 3.48 -6.24
CA CYS A 46 7.06 4.80 -6.32
C CYS A 46 6.32 5.04 -7.65
N THR A 47 6.95 4.73 -8.79
CA THR A 47 6.31 4.87 -10.10
C THR A 47 5.06 4.03 -10.20
N ARG A 48 5.10 2.78 -9.70
CA ARG A 48 3.94 1.88 -9.69
C ARG A 48 2.79 2.44 -8.87
N VAL A 49 3.05 3.02 -7.70
CA VAL A 49 2.02 3.65 -6.88
C VAL A 49 1.30 4.73 -7.66
N PHE A 50 2.02 5.62 -8.34
CA PHE A 50 1.39 6.66 -9.15
C PHE A 50 0.66 6.11 -10.38
N SER A 51 1.25 5.15 -11.11
CA SER A 51 0.59 4.53 -12.26
C SER A 51 -0.73 3.84 -11.91
N ASN A 52 -0.84 3.29 -10.71
CA ASN A 52 -2.05 2.61 -10.25
C ASN A 52 -3.13 3.56 -9.71
N ASN A 53 -2.75 4.78 -9.29
CA ASN A 53 -3.65 5.67 -8.54
C ASN A 53 -3.94 7.00 -9.27
N LEU A 54 -3.15 7.40 -10.27
CA LEU A 54 -3.40 8.59 -11.07
C LEU A 54 -4.24 8.24 -12.29
N VAL A 55 -5.42 8.87 -12.37
CA VAL A 55 -6.36 8.75 -13.50
C VAL A 55 -6.35 9.96 -14.42
N THR A 56 -5.76 11.07 -13.98
CA THR A 56 -5.78 12.35 -14.69
C THR A 56 -4.45 12.62 -15.39
N SER A 57 -4.51 13.19 -16.59
CA SER A 57 -3.36 13.85 -17.19
C SER A 57 -3.04 15.14 -16.44
N SER A 58 -1.74 15.43 -16.28
CA SER A 58 -1.24 16.63 -15.56
C SER A 58 -1.77 16.75 -14.12
N PRO A 59 -1.43 15.81 -13.22
CA PRO A 59 -1.94 15.79 -11.85
C PRO A 59 -1.54 17.05 -11.08
N ARG A 60 -2.48 17.61 -10.31
CA ARG A 60 -2.21 18.68 -9.35
C ARG A 60 -1.63 18.11 -8.06
N LYS A 61 -1.10 18.97 -7.19
CA LYS A 61 -0.61 18.59 -5.85
C LYS A 61 -1.61 17.72 -5.10
N LYS A 62 -2.89 18.08 -5.09
CA LYS A 62 -3.94 17.28 -4.42
C LYS A 62 -4.06 15.85 -4.97
N ASP A 63 -3.88 15.67 -6.27
CA ASP A 63 -4.04 14.37 -6.93
C ASP A 63 -2.84 13.47 -6.58
N LEU A 64 -1.63 14.06 -6.54
CA LEU A 64 -0.41 13.39 -6.10
C LEU A 64 -0.47 13.01 -4.61
N VAL A 65 -0.87 13.94 -3.74
CA VAL A 65 -1.03 13.66 -2.31
C VAL A 65 -2.05 12.55 -2.13
N ASN A 66 -3.24 12.67 -2.72
CA ASN A 66 -4.33 11.68 -2.61
C ASN A 66 -3.87 10.27 -3.03
N ALA A 67 -3.15 10.14 -4.15
CA ALA A 67 -2.59 8.87 -4.59
C ALA A 67 -1.65 8.25 -3.53
N THR A 68 -0.74 9.05 -2.97
CA THR A 68 0.22 8.55 -1.97
C THR A 68 -0.42 8.21 -0.63
N VAL A 69 -1.38 9.01 -0.14
CA VAL A 69 -2.04 8.72 1.14
C VAL A 69 -3.00 7.53 1.04
N THR A 70 -3.70 7.37 -0.09
CA THR A 70 -4.61 6.25 -0.35
C THR A 70 -3.85 4.93 -0.39
N GLU A 71 -2.74 4.87 -1.14
CA GLU A 71 -1.92 3.67 -1.18
C GLU A 71 -1.32 3.35 0.18
N ALA A 72 -0.86 4.37 0.94
CA ALA A 72 -0.29 4.16 2.26
C ALA A 72 -1.31 3.64 3.28
N ALA A 73 -2.52 4.19 3.30
CA ALA A 73 -3.61 3.71 4.14
C ALA A 73 -3.95 2.25 3.80
N LYS A 74 -4.11 1.92 2.52
CA LYS A 74 -4.36 0.55 2.07
C LYS A 74 -3.24 -0.42 2.46
N HIS A 75 -1.98 -0.03 2.24
CA HIS A 75 -0.81 -0.83 2.57
C HIS A 75 -0.70 -1.10 4.08
N SER A 76 -0.93 -0.08 4.90
CA SER A 76 -0.87 -0.23 6.36
C SER A 76 -2.02 -1.06 6.92
N ALA A 77 -3.25 -0.89 6.42
CA ALA A 77 -4.39 -1.70 6.84
C ALA A 77 -4.19 -3.18 6.49
N THR A 78 -3.73 -3.47 5.27
CA THR A 78 -3.44 -4.85 4.85
C THR A 78 -2.26 -5.46 5.61
N THR A 79 -1.24 -4.66 5.94
CA THR A 79 -0.11 -5.12 6.75
C THR A 79 -0.51 -5.37 8.20
N TYR A 80 -1.27 -4.48 8.81
CA TYR A 80 -1.79 -4.66 10.17
C TYR A 80 -2.67 -5.90 10.29
N PHE A 81 -3.57 -6.11 9.32
CA PHE A 81 -4.39 -7.32 9.23
C PHE A 81 -3.55 -8.58 9.08
N PHE A 82 -2.52 -8.53 8.23
CA PHE A 82 -1.58 -9.63 8.01
C PHE A 82 -0.84 -10.01 9.30
N ILE A 83 -0.24 -9.04 10.00
CA ILE A 83 0.45 -9.27 11.27
C ILE A 83 -0.51 -9.83 12.32
N SER A 84 -1.72 -9.27 12.42
CA SER A 84 -2.75 -9.75 13.34
C SER A 84 -3.15 -11.20 13.05
N THR A 85 -3.12 -11.61 11.78
CA THR A 85 -3.40 -13.01 11.39
C THR A 85 -2.25 -13.93 11.77
N LEU A 86 -1.00 -13.53 11.55
CA LEU A 86 0.17 -14.29 11.99
C LEU A 86 0.18 -14.48 13.52
N LEU A 87 -0.14 -13.41 14.27
CA LEU A 87 -0.16 -13.41 15.73
C LEU A 87 -1.13 -14.44 16.33
N ARG A 88 -2.29 -14.66 15.70
CA ARG A 88 -3.28 -15.65 16.17
C ARG A 88 -2.71 -17.07 16.22
N ASN A 89 -1.82 -17.39 15.28
CA ASN A 89 -1.21 -18.71 15.14
C ASN A 89 0.25 -18.73 15.61
N ALA A 90 0.69 -17.68 16.31
CA ALA A 90 2.09 -17.56 16.72
C ALA A 90 2.43 -18.59 17.79
N GLY A 91 3.57 -19.27 17.63
CA GLY A 91 4.24 -20.03 18.68
C GLY A 91 5.21 -19.12 19.43
N ASP A 92 6.50 -19.46 19.36
CA ASP A 92 7.59 -18.75 20.03
C ASP A 92 7.70 -17.27 19.62
N GLU A 93 7.23 -16.93 18.42
CA GLU A 93 7.32 -15.59 17.83
C GLU A 93 6.20 -14.64 18.25
N ARG A 94 5.33 -15.08 19.19
CA ARG A 94 4.18 -14.29 19.65
C ARG A 94 4.59 -12.90 20.14
N THR A 95 5.68 -12.78 20.90
CA THR A 95 6.13 -11.49 21.45
C THR A 95 6.53 -10.52 20.33
N ASN A 96 7.32 -10.98 19.36
CA ASN A 96 7.75 -10.16 18.23
C ASN A 96 6.55 -9.73 17.37
N LEU A 97 5.63 -10.66 17.08
CA LEU A 97 4.41 -10.38 16.32
C LEU A 97 3.45 -9.45 17.07
N GLN A 98 3.38 -9.54 18.39
CA GLN A 98 2.58 -8.62 19.22
C GLN A 98 3.12 -7.20 19.13
N MET A 99 4.44 -7.01 19.28
CA MET A 99 5.08 -5.70 19.12
C MET A 99 4.85 -5.14 17.71
N CYS A 100 4.98 -5.97 16.68
CA CYS A 100 4.67 -5.57 15.32
C CYS A 100 3.20 -5.19 15.13
N ALA A 101 2.26 -5.89 15.75
CA ALA A 101 0.83 -5.59 15.65
C ALA A 101 0.51 -4.23 16.27
N GLU A 102 1.01 -3.97 17.48
CA GLU A 102 0.84 -2.69 18.17
C GLU A 102 1.47 -1.55 17.39
N ALA A 103 2.68 -1.74 16.87
CA ALA A 103 3.36 -0.75 16.05
C ALA A 103 2.59 -0.45 14.75
N TYR A 104 2.09 -1.47 14.05
CA TYR A 104 1.32 -1.26 12.83
C TYR A 104 -0.11 -0.75 13.09
N ALA A 105 -0.66 -0.90 14.29
CA ALA A 105 -1.88 -0.20 14.68
C ALA A 105 -1.66 1.33 14.72
N ILE A 106 -0.50 1.77 15.23
CA ILE A 106 -0.10 3.18 15.22
C ILE A 106 0.11 3.67 13.79
N VAL A 107 0.86 2.93 12.98
CA VAL A 107 1.09 3.27 11.55
C VAL A 107 -0.22 3.38 10.78
N ASN A 108 -1.13 2.42 10.96
CA ASN A 108 -2.44 2.40 10.31
C ASN A 108 -3.31 3.60 10.75
N THR A 109 -3.28 3.95 12.04
CA THR A 109 -3.95 5.14 12.55
C THR A 109 -3.37 6.42 11.95
N ALA A 110 -2.04 6.52 11.86
CA ALA A 110 -1.37 7.66 11.24
C ALA A 110 -1.80 7.84 9.77
N PHE A 111 -1.78 6.79 8.95
CA PHE A 111 -2.24 6.93 7.56
C PHE A 111 -3.75 7.16 7.42
N THR A 112 -4.56 6.64 8.33
CA THR A 112 -5.99 6.98 8.37
C THR A 112 -6.18 8.48 8.65
N ASN A 113 -5.41 9.05 9.57
CA ASN A 113 -5.41 10.49 9.81
C ASN A 113 -4.88 11.28 8.60
N ALA A 114 -3.88 10.76 7.89
CA ALA A 114 -3.36 11.39 6.67
C ALA A 114 -4.43 11.50 5.57
N ILE A 115 -5.33 10.51 5.43
CA ILE A 115 -6.50 10.60 4.54
C ILE A 115 -7.41 11.75 4.96
N SER A 116 -7.72 11.84 6.25
CA SER A 116 -8.57 12.92 6.79
C SER A 116 -7.97 14.31 6.52
N PHE A 117 -6.67 14.49 6.77
CA PHE A 117 -5.97 15.74 6.48
C PHE A 117 -5.89 16.03 4.97
N CYS A 118 -5.67 15.01 4.14
CA CYS A 118 -5.67 15.16 2.69
C CYS A 118 -7.02 15.68 2.18
N ASN A 119 -8.13 15.12 2.67
CA ASN A 119 -9.49 15.55 2.31
C ASN A 119 -9.78 16.99 2.72
N GLN A 120 -9.14 17.47 3.78
CA GLN A 120 -9.25 18.85 4.28
C GLN A 120 -8.23 19.81 3.65
N GLY A 121 -7.32 19.31 2.80
CA GLY A 121 -6.23 20.11 2.22
C GLY A 121 -5.12 20.48 3.21
N GLU A 122 -5.09 19.87 4.40
CA GLU A 122 -4.16 20.17 5.48
C GLU A 122 -2.82 19.40 5.34
N TYR A 123 -2.14 19.57 4.21
CA TYR A 123 -0.96 18.77 3.86
C TYR A 123 0.22 18.92 4.85
N SER A 124 0.33 20.05 5.53
CA SER A 124 1.34 20.23 6.59
C SER A 124 1.13 19.29 7.77
N LYS A 125 -0.13 18.94 8.11
CA LYS A 125 -0.43 17.99 9.19
C LYS A 125 -0.07 16.55 8.81
N ILE A 126 -0.06 16.21 7.52
CA ILE A 126 0.44 14.91 7.04
C ILE A 126 1.92 14.75 7.37
N LEU A 127 2.72 15.83 7.25
CA LEU A 127 4.15 15.80 7.58
C LEU A 127 4.40 15.55 9.07
N ASN A 128 3.50 15.98 9.95
CA ASN A 128 3.62 15.76 11.39
C ASN A 128 3.42 14.29 11.81
N LEU A 129 2.83 13.46 10.93
CA LEU A 129 2.60 12.04 11.19
C LEU A 129 3.83 11.16 10.91
N GLN A 130 4.85 11.70 10.23
CA GLN A 130 5.98 10.91 9.74
C GLN A 130 6.77 10.25 10.86
N GLY A 131 7.01 10.97 11.96
CA GLY A 131 7.70 10.43 13.12
C GLY A 131 7.03 9.17 13.66
N GLN A 132 5.70 9.22 13.83
CA GLN A 132 4.92 8.06 14.30
C GLN A 132 5.06 6.86 13.37
N VAL A 133 5.10 7.08 12.05
CA VAL A 133 5.25 5.99 11.09
C VAL A 133 6.66 5.40 11.13
N TYR A 134 7.70 6.25 11.17
CA TYR A 134 9.09 5.78 11.27
C TYR A 134 9.33 5.00 12.55
N ASP A 135 8.82 5.49 13.68
CA ASP A 135 8.94 4.83 14.99
C ASP A 135 8.22 3.47 14.97
N GLY A 136 7.00 3.41 14.43
CA GLY A 136 6.25 2.17 14.29
C GLY A 136 6.99 1.13 13.43
N VAL A 137 7.50 1.52 12.27
CA VAL A 137 8.33 0.62 11.45
C VAL A 137 9.60 0.20 12.20
N GLY A 138 10.21 1.09 12.97
CA GLY A 138 11.39 0.81 13.78
C GLY A 138 11.16 -0.17 14.92
N ILE A 139 9.96 -0.17 15.52
CA ILE A 139 9.54 -1.11 16.57
C ILE A 139 9.30 -2.50 16.00
N CYS A 140 8.67 -2.60 14.83
CA CYS A 140 8.42 -3.88 14.19
C CYS A 140 9.70 -4.45 13.56
N LYS A 141 10.53 -5.08 14.40
CA LYS A 141 11.74 -5.79 13.96
C LYS A 141 11.39 -6.97 13.07
N THR A 142 12.36 -7.42 12.28
CA THR A 142 12.16 -8.46 11.26
C THR A 142 13.28 -9.50 11.27
N ASP A 143 14.02 -9.58 12.37
CA ASP A 143 15.14 -10.49 12.64
C ASP A 143 14.68 -11.85 13.21
N PHE A 144 13.37 -12.12 13.14
CA PHE A 144 12.74 -13.35 13.58
C PHE A 144 12.11 -14.12 12.41
N ILE A 145 11.85 -15.43 12.63
CA ILE A 145 11.30 -16.30 11.60
C ILE A 145 9.77 -16.17 11.60
N VAL A 146 9.16 -16.00 10.43
CA VAL A 146 7.70 -16.07 10.34
C VAL A 146 7.29 -17.46 9.86
N PRO A 147 6.51 -18.23 10.66
CA PRO A 147 6.08 -19.56 10.26
C PRO A 147 5.44 -19.60 8.87
N GLY A 148 5.91 -20.50 8.02
CA GLY A 148 5.44 -20.66 6.63
C GLY A 148 6.11 -19.74 5.61
N TYR A 149 7.13 -18.97 5.99
CA TYR A 149 7.87 -18.08 5.08
C TYR A 149 9.38 -18.32 5.21
N GLU A 150 10.06 -18.43 4.07
CA GLU A 150 11.53 -18.51 4.01
C GLU A 150 12.18 -17.17 4.37
N ILE A 151 11.56 -16.07 3.95
CA ILE A 151 11.99 -14.69 4.23
C ILE A 151 10.87 -13.99 4.97
N ASN A 152 11.20 -13.31 6.06
CA ASN A 152 10.22 -12.57 6.85
C ASN A 152 9.52 -11.52 5.96
N PRO A 153 8.21 -11.68 5.67
CA PRO A 153 7.47 -10.81 4.76
C PRO A 153 7.32 -9.37 5.29
N LEU A 154 7.56 -9.14 6.58
CA LEU A 154 7.54 -7.81 7.19
C LEU A 154 8.72 -6.95 6.70
N ILE A 155 9.81 -7.54 6.21
CA ILE A 155 10.93 -6.79 5.61
C ILE A 155 10.44 -5.91 4.45
N GLU A 156 9.74 -6.52 3.49
CA GLU A 156 9.23 -5.79 2.33
C GLU A 156 8.10 -4.83 2.70
N LYS A 157 7.24 -5.20 3.66
CA LYS A 157 6.15 -4.33 4.13
C LYS A 157 6.66 -3.09 4.86
N ASN A 158 7.70 -3.24 5.69
CA ASN A 158 8.40 -2.14 6.35
C ASN A 158 9.05 -1.24 5.29
N ARG A 159 9.79 -1.83 4.34
CA ARG A 159 10.43 -1.08 3.25
C ARG A 159 9.43 -0.26 2.44
N GLN A 160 8.31 -0.85 2.01
CA GLN A 160 7.25 -0.16 1.28
C GLN A 160 6.61 0.97 2.11
N THR A 161 6.39 0.75 3.41
CA THR A 161 5.88 1.78 4.33
C THR A 161 6.79 3.00 4.35
N ILE A 162 8.11 2.80 4.45
CA ILE A 162 9.11 3.87 4.44
C ILE A 162 9.10 4.65 3.13
N VAL A 163 9.00 3.95 1.99
CA VAL A 163 8.90 4.60 0.69
C VAL A 163 7.62 5.43 0.59
N LEU A 164 6.48 4.91 1.04
CA LEU A 164 5.20 5.64 1.04
C LEU A 164 5.25 6.92 1.88
N VAL A 165 5.86 6.88 3.07
CA VAL A 165 6.08 8.09 3.89
C VAL A 165 6.98 9.09 3.17
N SER A 166 8.06 8.60 2.55
CA SER A 166 8.97 9.46 1.77
C SER A 166 8.24 10.12 0.60
N MET A 167 7.39 9.38 -0.11
CA MET A 167 6.56 9.91 -1.18
C MET A 167 5.64 11.03 -0.66
N GLN A 168 4.93 10.79 0.44
CA GLN A 168 4.08 11.79 1.09
C GLN A 168 4.86 13.04 1.46
N LYS A 169 6.08 12.90 1.99
CA LYS A 169 6.98 14.04 2.29
C LYS A 169 7.21 14.90 1.06
N ILE A 170 7.61 14.27 -0.05
CA ILE A 170 7.99 14.96 -1.29
C ILE A 170 6.79 15.70 -1.89
N VAL A 171 5.61 15.06 -1.91
CA VAL A 171 4.42 15.65 -2.57
C VAL A 171 3.64 16.61 -1.67
N SER A 172 3.81 16.54 -0.35
CA SER A 172 3.11 17.41 0.61
C SER A 172 3.90 18.67 0.96
N SER A 173 5.23 18.66 0.76
CA SER A 173 6.10 19.85 0.85
C SER A 173 5.70 20.91 -0.19
#